data_AF-A0A7C1IEM1-F1
#
_entry.id   AF-A0A7C1IEM1-F1
#
_cell.length_a   1.000
_cell.length_b   1.000
_cell.length_c   1.000
_cell.angle_alpha   90.00
_cell.angle_beta   90.00
_cell.angle_gamma   90.00
#
_symmetry.space_group_name_H-M   'P 1'
#
loop_
_entity.id
_entity.type
_entity.pdbx_description
1 polymer ?
#
loop_
_entity_poly.entity_id
_entity_poly.type
_entity_poly.pdbx_seq_one_letter_code
_entity_poly.pdbx_strand_id
1 'polypeptide(L)'
;MKTHLIIMMLAAGLFLTSCGKKAPDFVNSIPEDAVAVVSLHPMEIYRKGQLNTLQNLKEKVRGKVWEQVLEDPLSSGLQMDQYSFVFIRMKEEAPVIGVVTGMKDTEKFESLLKKIDEEVGEHFVKTDDYTYARPDKEGIIGWNKERMIVLATPDEDEFETAFLTATLDSMFHPVKETSITSMVDFRDFMGDMKDLNVWVSSRDLRKLVEKAMKNDSVQFDLPVDLSNNYARAYCEFEDGKMLVTAETRFSEEVKKNLEEVLVMKPSLNKSMLEMAPAGDLLLAVAGSMDLNKLQKIVKRLPAGELGETGNKVEQMTGLPPEELLEALTGDFVISVNGISQQNMIPLELFVGLGVKNDVLQEKLMEKVGGTVPVDRQQDFFIINIQGNEIYSGITDQIWVVTNARGYRTAMTEGKIEKPLTDSRFKDFSGGSVGMYMNLDASAYPASVTSMFSQNPKQKKWLDYMAESFRYLGVTAGNYEGNAILETSKQNENSLYTILKMTDLNE
;
A
#
# COMPACT_ATOMS: atom_id res chain seq x y z
N MET A 1 -6.64 -26.33 50.37
CA MET A 1 -5.68 -26.03 49.27
C MET A 1 -6.12 -26.67 47.94
N LYS A 2 -7.40 -26.54 47.56
CA LYS A 2 -8.02 -27.21 46.40
C LYS A 2 -8.73 -26.22 45.45
N THR A 3 -8.31 -24.95 45.49
CA THR A 3 -8.94 -23.87 44.72
C THR A 3 -7.97 -23.21 43.72
N HIS A 4 -6.71 -23.65 43.67
CA HIS A 4 -5.70 -23.11 42.76
C HIS A 4 -5.34 -24.02 41.58
N LEU A 5 -5.79 -25.29 41.58
CA LEU A 5 -5.60 -26.19 40.43
C LEU A 5 -6.68 -26.01 39.34
N ILE A 6 -7.86 -25.52 39.71
CA ILE A 6 -8.99 -25.28 38.79
C ILE A 6 -8.78 -23.99 37.98
N ILE A 7 -8.16 -22.97 38.58
CA ILE A 7 -7.84 -21.70 37.90
C ILE A 7 -6.70 -21.89 36.90
N MET A 8 -5.74 -22.80 37.17
CA MET A 8 -4.67 -23.14 36.23
C MET A 8 -5.16 -24.00 35.05
N MET A 9 -6.16 -24.87 35.26
CA MET A 9 -6.82 -25.60 34.17
C MET A 9 -7.79 -24.72 33.35
N LEU A 10 -8.38 -23.68 33.95
CA LEU A 10 -9.14 -22.66 33.21
C LEU A 10 -8.24 -21.67 32.44
N ALA A 11 -7.03 -21.42 32.91
CA ALA A 11 -6.03 -20.61 32.19
C ALA A 11 -5.34 -21.39 31.04
N ALA A 12 -5.24 -22.71 31.13
CA ALA A 12 -4.84 -23.58 30.02
C ALA A 12 -5.96 -23.78 28.97
N GLY A 13 -7.21 -23.44 29.32
CA GLY A 13 -8.37 -23.44 28.41
C GLY A 13 -8.54 -22.17 27.57
N LEU A 14 -7.66 -21.17 27.73
CA LEU A 14 -7.72 -19.88 27.03
C LEU A 14 -6.67 -19.68 25.93
N PHE A 15 -5.97 -20.75 25.50
CA PHE A 15 -4.93 -20.64 24.47
C PHE A 15 -5.16 -21.37 23.13
N LEU A 16 -6.29 -22.04 22.86
CA LEU A 16 -6.51 -22.66 21.53
C LEU A 16 -7.96 -22.63 21.03
N THR A 17 -8.69 -21.53 21.28
CA THR A 17 -9.75 -21.11 20.35
C THR A 17 -9.34 -19.81 19.67
N SER A 18 -8.15 -19.81 19.05
CA SER A 18 -8.09 -19.19 17.73
C SER A 18 -9.08 -19.98 16.89
N CYS A 19 -10.30 -19.48 16.76
CA CYS A 19 -11.17 -19.84 15.65
C CYS A 19 -10.56 -19.26 14.37
N GLY A 20 -9.29 -19.57 14.10
CA GLY A 20 -8.77 -19.53 12.74
C GLY A 20 -9.65 -20.50 11.98
N LYS A 21 -10.52 -19.98 11.11
CA LYS A 21 -11.20 -20.79 10.11
C LYS A 21 -10.11 -21.67 9.51
N LYS A 22 -10.21 -23.00 9.65
CA LYS A 22 -9.26 -23.90 8.97
C LYS A 22 -9.24 -23.45 7.52
N ALA A 23 -8.05 -23.10 7.03
CA ALA A 23 -7.91 -22.70 5.64
C ALA A 23 -8.56 -23.78 4.75
N PRO A 24 -9.33 -23.39 3.73
CA PRO A 24 -10.01 -24.38 2.90
C PRO A 24 -9.01 -25.35 2.29
N ASP A 25 -9.35 -26.65 2.24
CA ASP A 25 -8.43 -27.69 1.76
C ASP A 25 -7.98 -27.47 0.31
N PHE A 26 -8.78 -26.76 -0.50
CA PHE A 26 -8.42 -26.42 -1.87
C PHE A 26 -7.22 -25.46 -1.99
N VAL A 27 -6.86 -24.73 -0.93
CA VAL A 27 -5.65 -23.89 -0.91
C VAL A 27 -4.40 -24.71 -1.15
N ASN A 28 -4.42 -26.01 -0.83
CA ASN A 28 -3.29 -26.89 -1.08
C ASN A 28 -2.92 -26.99 -2.57
N SER A 29 -3.83 -26.62 -3.49
CA SER A 29 -3.56 -26.56 -4.92
C SER A 29 -2.63 -25.44 -5.34
N ILE A 30 -2.40 -24.42 -4.50
CA ILE A 30 -1.47 -23.35 -4.81
C ILE A 30 -0.04 -23.88 -4.62
N PRO A 31 0.83 -23.81 -5.65
CA PRO A 31 2.21 -24.27 -5.55
C PRO A 31 3.08 -23.42 -4.60
N GLU A 32 4.08 -24.04 -3.97
CA GLU A 32 4.99 -23.36 -3.03
C GLU A 32 5.92 -22.30 -3.67
N ASP A 33 6.05 -22.30 -4.99
CA ASP A 33 6.83 -21.34 -5.77
C ASP A 33 5.98 -20.12 -6.21
N ALA A 34 4.78 -19.94 -5.66
CA ALA A 34 4.04 -18.70 -5.82
C ALA A 34 4.81 -17.51 -5.18
N VAL A 35 4.94 -16.42 -5.93
CA VAL A 35 5.62 -15.19 -5.47
C VAL A 35 4.67 -14.21 -4.81
N ALA A 36 3.40 -14.27 -5.16
CA ALA A 36 2.36 -13.45 -4.58
C ALA A 36 1.06 -14.24 -4.50
N VAL A 37 0.32 -14.05 -3.41
CA VAL A 37 -1.02 -14.58 -3.21
C VAL A 37 -1.91 -13.47 -2.66
N VAL A 38 -2.98 -13.16 -3.37
CA VAL A 38 -4.07 -12.31 -2.90
C VAL A 38 -5.24 -13.20 -2.53
N SER A 39 -5.80 -13.02 -1.35
CA SER A 39 -7.05 -13.69 -0.94
C SER A 39 -8.14 -12.68 -0.67
N LEU A 40 -9.36 -13.03 -1.01
CA LEU A 40 -10.54 -12.23 -0.70
C LEU A 40 -11.71 -13.13 -0.32
N HIS A 41 -12.61 -12.65 0.52
CA HIS A 41 -13.83 -13.37 0.88
C HIS A 41 -15.01 -12.86 0.03
N PRO A 42 -15.43 -13.55 -1.05
CA PRO A 42 -16.34 -12.99 -2.04
C PRO A 42 -17.69 -12.55 -1.44
N MET A 43 -18.27 -13.37 -0.56
CA MET A 43 -19.53 -13.03 0.10
C MET A 43 -19.40 -11.84 1.09
N GLU A 44 -18.29 -11.69 1.80
CA GLU A 44 -18.09 -10.53 2.67
C GLU A 44 -17.92 -9.25 1.85
N ILE A 45 -17.13 -9.30 0.77
CA ILE A 45 -16.99 -8.18 -0.18
C ILE A 45 -18.36 -7.82 -0.79
N TYR A 46 -19.14 -8.81 -1.18
CA TYR A 46 -20.50 -8.62 -1.71
C TYR A 46 -21.41 -7.89 -0.72
N ARG A 47 -21.46 -8.36 0.54
CA ARG A 47 -22.35 -7.84 1.58
C ARG A 47 -21.89 -6.49 2.11
N LYS A 48 -20.63 -6.36 2.49
CA LYS A 48 -20.02 -5.13 3.02
C LYS A 48 -20.00 -4.02 1.97
N GLY A 49 -19.72 -4.37 0.72
CA GLY A 49 -19.73 -3.45 -0.42
C GLY A 49 -21.11 -3.18 -1.01
N GLN A 50 -22.15 -3.90 -0.57
CA GLN A 50 -23.52 -3.83 -1.11
C GLN A 50 -23.54 -3.80 -2.64
N LEU A 51 -22.79 -4.71 -3.27
CA LEU A 51 -22.43 -4.60 -4.69
C LEU A 51 -23.66 -4.54 -5.62
N ASN A 52 -24.72 -5.26 -5.28
CA ASN A 52 -25.98 -5.26 -6.00
C ASN A 52 -26.78 -3.94 -5.86
N THR A 53 -26.32 -2.97 -5.10
CA THR A 53 -26.96 -1.64 -5.00
C THR A 53 -26.24 -0.57 -5.82
N LEU A 54 -25.04 -0.86 -6.31
CA LEU A 54 -24.21 0.08 -7.07
C LEU A 54 -24.68 0.16 -8.53
N GLN A 55 -25.13 1.33 -8.96
CA GLN A 55 -25.72 1.51 -10.29
C GLN A 55 -24.70 1.32 -11.41
N ASN A 56 -23.50 1.90 -11.30
CA ASN A 56 -22.47 1.76 -12.33
C ASN A 56 -22.04 0.30 -12.49
N LEU A 57 -21.93 -0.43 -11.38
CA LEU A 57 -21.60 -1.85 -11.43
C LEU A 57 -22.70 -2.64 -12.14
N LYS A 58 -23.98 -2.37 -11.81
CA LYS A 58 -25.14 -2.97 -12.47
C LYS A 58 -25.14 -2.70 -13.96
N GLU A 59 -24.91 -1.47 -14.38
CA GLU A 59 -24.88 -1.09 -15.80
C GLU A 59 -23.74 -1.77 -16.56
N LYS A 60 -22.54 -1.89 -15.96
CA LYS A 60 -21.39 -2.57 -16.57
C LYS A 60 -21.63 -4.06 -16.82
N VAL A 61 -22.42 -4.71 -15.96
CA VAL A 61 -22.73 -6.14 -16.07
C VAL A 61 -24.08 -6.42 -16.73
N ARG A 62 -24.90 -5.40 -16.99
CA ARG A 62 -26.25 -5.54 -17.53
C ARG A 62 -26.28 -6.33 -18.83
N GLY A 63 -27.19 -7.30 -18.92
CA GLY A 63 -27.34 -8.19 -20.06
C GLY A 63 -26.19 -9.19 -20.23
N LYS A 64 -25.24 -9.24 -19.30
CA LYS A 64 -24.14 -10.22 -19.26
C LYS A 64 -24.42 -11.23 -18.15
N VAL A 65 -23.76 -12.38 -18.23
CA VAL A 65 -23.84 -13.42 -17.19
C VAL A 65 -23.49 -12.89 -15.80
N TRP A 66 -22.59 -11.92 -15.73
CA TRP A 66 -22.18 -11.26 -14.50
C TRP A 66 -23.32 -10.53 -13.77
N GLU A 67 -24.40 -10.14 -14.45
CA GLU A 67 -25.60 -9.59 -13.80
C GLU A 67 -26.24 -10.62 -12.86
N GLN A 68 -26.33 -11.88 -13.29
CA GLN A 68 -26.86 -12.96 -12.46
C GLN A 68 -26.01 -13.20 -11.20
N VAL A 69 -24.67 -13.16 -11.36
CA VAL A 69 -23.72 -13.34 -10.25
C VAL A 69 -23.72 -12.13 -9.32
N LEU A 70 -23.91 -10.92 -9.85
CA LEU A 70 -24.05 -9.71 -9.06
C LEU A 70 -25.34 -9.73 -8.23
N GLU A 71 -26.47 -10.17 -8.79
CA GLU A 71 -27.73 -10.25 -8.05
C GLU A 71 -27.74 -11.40 -7.05
N ASP A 72 -27.17 -12.55 -7.41
CA ASP A 72 -27.02 -13.71 -6.55
C ASP A 72 -25.65 -14.38 -6.75
N PRO A 73 -24.66 -14.11 -5.88
CA PRO A 73 -23.34 -14.73 -5.97
C PRO A 73 -23.37 -16.27 -5.88
N LEU A 74 -24.36 -16.85 -5.19
CA LEU A 74 -24.51 -18.29 -5.03
C LEU A 74 -24.98 -18.98 -6.32
N SER A 75 -25.50 -18.21 -7.27
CA SER A 75 -25.91 -18.71 -8.57
C SER A 75 -24.73 -19.18 -9.45
N SER A 76 -23.50 -18.82 -9.08
CA SER A 76 -22.27 -19.21 -9.78
C SER A 76 -21.91 -20.69 -9.64
N GLY A 77 -22.43 -21.40 -8.62
CA GLY A 77 -21.99 -22.74 -8.27
C GLY A 77 -20.65 -22.81 -7.52
N LEU A 78 -19.95 -21.68 -7.34
CA LEU A 78 -18.71 -21.60 -6.57
C LEU A 78 -18.99 -21.44 -5.07
N GLN A 79 -18.01 -21.81 -4.24
CA GLN A 79 -18.08 -21.70 -2.80
C GLN A 79 -17.76 -20.26 -2.34
N MET A 80 -18.74 -19.37 -2.46
CA MET A 80 -18.60 -17.92 -2.16
C MET A 80 -18.47 -17.59 -0.66
N ASP A 81 -18.78 -18.54 0.22
CA ASP A 81 -18.70 -18.40 1.69
C ASP A 81 -17.31 -18.74 2.28
N GLN A 82 -16.32 -18.97 1.41
CA GLN A 82 -14.91 -19.17 1.76
C GLN A 82 -14.03 -18.18 0.99
N TYR A 83 -12.75 -18.11 1.35
CA TYR A 83 -11.77 -17.31 0.62
C TYR A 83 -11.53 -17.86 -0.79
N SER A 84 -11.45 -16.95 -1.76
CA SER A 84 -10.87 -17.22 -3.08
C SER A 84 -9.45 -16.66 -3.12
N PHE A 85 -8.57 -17.32 -3.86
CA PHE A 85 -7.15 -16.99 -3.93
C PHE A 85 -6.76 -16.70 -5.37
N VAL A 86 -6.05 -15.60 -5.58
CA VAL A 86 -5.33 -15.29 -6.82
C VAL A 86 -3.86 -15.41 -6.50
N PHE A 87 -3.07 -16.08 -7.34
CA PHE A 87 -1.65 -16.24 -7.13
C PHE A 87 -0.87 -15.92 -8.41
N ILE A 88 0.40 -15.55 -8.24
CA ILE A 88 1.34 -15.34 -9.33
C ILE A 88 2.51 -16.29 -9.14
N ARG A 89 2.90 -16.99 -10.19
CA ARG A 89 4.13 -17.79 -10.27
C ARG A 89 5.01 -17.27 -11.37
N MET A 90 6.32 -17.26 -11.12
CA MET A 90 7.30 -16.93 -12.15
C MET A 90 7.75 -18.22 -12.83
N LYS A 91 7.57 -18.32 -14.15
CA LYS A 91 8.20 -19.33 -15.01
C LYS A 91 9.18 -18.64 -15.95
N GLU A 92 10.11 -19.42 -16.52
CA GLU A 92 11.21 -18.88 -17.35
C GLU A 92 10.70 -18.12 -18.58
N GLU A 93 9.56 -18.55 -19.11
CA GLU A 93 8.85 -18.01 -20.26
C GLU A 93 7.99 -16.79 -19.86
N ALA A 94 6.92 -17.02 -19.07
CA ALA A 94 6.00 -15.98 -18.63
C ALA A 94 5.54 -16.12 -17.17
N PRO A 95 5.06 -15.03 -16.53
CA PRO A 95 4.31 -15.16 -15.30
C PRO A 95 3.01 -15.92 -15.55
N VAL A 96 2.71 -16.89 -14.67
CA VAL A 96 1.42 -17.58 -14.63
C VAL A 96 0.60 -16.95 -13.51
N ILE A 97 -0.56 -16.39 -13.86
CA ILE A 97 -1.57 -15.93 -12.93
C ILE A 97 -2.57 -17.07 -12.75
N GLY A 98 -2.83 -17.45 -11.51
CA GLY A 98 -3.83 -18.47 -11.22
C GLY A 98 -4.87 -18.02 -10.24
N VAL A 99 -6.06 -18.62 -10.32
CA VAL A 99 -7.16 -18.44 -9.37
C VAL A 99 -7.54 -19.79 -8.81
N VAL A 100 -7.70 -19.91 -7.50
CA VAL A 100 -8.22 -21.12 -6.83
C VAL A 100 -9.40 -20.72 -5.95
N THR A 101 -10.52 -21.44 -6.10
CA THR A 101 -11.71 -21.25 -5.27
C THR A 101 -12.43 -22.58 -5.08
N GLY A 102 -13.21 -22.69 -4.01
CA GLY A 102 -13.99 -23.90 -3.73
C GLY A 102 -15.16 -24.08 -4.70
N MET A 103 -15.55 -25.33 -4.92
CA MET A 103 -16.73 -25.69 -5.70
C MET A 103 -17.89 -26.05 -4.78
N LYS A 104 -19.09 -25.57 -5.10
CA LYS A 104 -20.32 -25.95 -4.41
C LYS A 104 -21.23 -26.82 -5.27
N ASP A 105 -21.33 -26.50 -6.55
CA ASP A 105 -22.24 -27.12 -7.50
C ASP A 105 -21.66 -27.03 -8.93
N THR A 106 -21.15 -28.16 -9.42
CA THR A 106 -20.51 -28.25 -10.73
C THR A 106 -21.49 -28.01 -11.87
N GLU A 107 -22.76 -28.41 -11.73
CA GLU A 107 -23.77 -28.25 -12.79
C GLU A 107 -24.14 -26.78 -12.96
N LYS A 108 -24.29 -26.04 -11.85
CA LYS A 108 -24.49 -24.59 -11.89
C LYS A 108 -23.29 -23.87 -12.49
N PHE A 109 -22.08 -24.27 -12.11
CA PHE A 109 -20.86 -23.68 -12.65
C PHE A 109 -20.73 -23.93 -14.16
N GLU A 110 -20.96 -25.16 -14.61
CA GLU A 110 -20.96 -25.51 -16.04
C GLU A 110 -22.05 -24.75 -16.81
N SER A 111 -23.23 -24.56 -16.22
CA SER A 111 -24.28 -23.73 -16.80
C SER A 111 -23.86 -22.27 -16.87
N LEU A 112 -23.14 -21.75 -15.87
CA LEU A 112 -22.61 -20.39 -15.89
C LEU A 112 -21.61 -20.20 -17.03
N LEU A 113 -20.64 -21.12 -17.18
CA LEU A 113 -19.62 -21.07 -18.24
C LEU A 113 -20.27 -21.08 -19.63
N LYS A 114 -21.25 -21.95 -19.86
CA LYS A 114 -22.01 -22.03 -21.13
C LYS A 114 -22.72 -20.73 -21.48
N LYS A 115 -23.17 -19.96 -20.49
CA LYS A 115 -23.81 -18.66 -20.72
C LYS A 115 -22.79 -17.57 -21.02
N ILE A 116 -21.56 -17.69 -20.49
CA ILE A 116 -20.49 -16.71 -20.73
C ILE A 116 -20.06 -16.82 -22.18
N ASP A 117 -19.84 -18.05 -22.62
CA ASP A 117 -19.48 -18.38 -23.98
C ASP A 117 -19.98 -19.80 -24.31
N GLU A 118 -20.84 -19.90 -25.32
CA GLU A 118 -21.41 -21.17 -25.76
C GLU A 118 -20.31 -22.10 -26.32
N GLU A 119 -19.28 -21.55 -26.99
CA GLU A 119 -18.16 -22.32 -27.56
C GLU A 119 -17.32 -23.00 -26.48
N VAL A 120 -17.12 -22.31 -25.34
CA VAL A 120 -16.48 -22.89 -24.15
C VAL A 120 -17.28 -24.09 -23.63
N GLY A 121 -18.61 -23.95 -23.65
CA GLY A 121 -19.59 -24.97 -23.27
C GLY A 121 -19.56 -26.25 -24.10
N GLU A 122 -19.15 -26.16 -25.36
CA GLU A 122 -19.06 -27.27 -26.31
C GLU A 122 -17.74 -28.05 -26.23
N HIS A 123 -16.73 -27.49 -25.54
CA HIS A 123 -15.37 -28.00 -25.49
C HIS A 123 -14.91 -28.43 -24.10
N PHE A 124 -15.84 -28.92 -23.27
CA PHE A 124 -15.49 -29.50 -21.98
C PHE A 124 -14.76 -30.83 -22.18
N VAL A 125 -13.49 -30.88 -21.76
CA VAL A 125 -12.67 -32.09 -21.79
C VAL A 125 -12.66 -32.71 -20.39
N LYS A 126 -13.06 -33.98 -20.29
CA LYS A 126 -13.04 -34.74 -19.05
C LYS A 126 -11.77 -35.56 -18.94
N THR A 127 -11.07 -35.42 -17.83
CA THR A 127 -10.00 -36.33 -17.39
C THR A 127 -10.56 -37.29 -16.34
N ASP A 128 -9.70 -38.11 -15.75
CA ASP A 128 -10.10 -39.01 -14.66
C ASP A 128 -10.50 -38.23 -13.38
N ASP A 129 -9.89 -37.06 -13.13
CA ASP A 129 -9.97 -36.35 -11.85
C ASP A 129 -10.66 -34.98 -11.92
N TYR A 130 -10.73 -34.36 -13.11
CA TYR A 130 -11.36 -33.05 -13.30
C TYR A 130 -11.89 -32.86 -14.73
N THR A 131 -12.71 -31.84 -14.91
CA THR A 131 -13.14 -31.34 -16.22
C THR A 131 -12.41 -30.02 -16.49
N TYR A 132 -12.02 -29.75 -17.72
CA TYR A 132 -11.49 -28.44 -18.09
C TYR A 132 -12.06 -27.92 -19.40
N ALA A 133 -11.93 -26.61 -19.59
CA ALA A 133 -12.20 -25.92 -20.84
C ALA A 133 -11.15 -24.83 -21.07
N ARG A 134 -10.94 -24.46 -22.33
CA ARG A 134 -10.08 -23.34 -22.73
C ARG A 134 -10.96 -22.23 -23.31
N PRO A 135 -11.16 -21.11 -22.61
CA PRO A 135 -11.89 -19.97 -23.16
C PRO A 135 -11.15 -19.30 -24.32
N ASP A 136 -9.81 -19.36 -24.29
CA ASP A 136 -8.94 -18.78 -25.31
C ASP A 136 -7.56 -19.48 -25.30
N LYS A 137 -6.62 -18.91 -26.04
CA LYS A 137 -5.24 -19.39 -26.16
C LYS A 137 -4.35 -18.99 -24.97
N GLU A 138 -4.80 -18.08 -24.12
CA GLU A 138 -4.03 -17.51 -23.01
C GLU A 138 -4.38 -18.14 -21.67
N GLY A 139 -5.48 -18.90 -21.59
CA GLY A 139 -5.93 -19.50 -20.34
C GLY A 139 -6.57 -20.88 -20.43
N ILE A 140 -6.77 -21.45 -19.24
CA ILE A 140 -7.47 -22.71 -18.99
C ILE A 140 -8.26 -22.61 -17.69
N ILE A 141 -9.45 -23.23 -17.67
CA ILE A 141 -10.29 -23.34 -16.48
C ILE A 141 -10.51 -24.83 -16.22
N GLY A 142 -10.09 -25.32 -15.06
CA GLY A 142 -10.31 -26.69 -14.61
C GLY A 142 -11.18 -26.73 -13.35
N TRP A 143 -12.04 -27.74 -13.21
CA TRP A 143 -12.90 -27.90 -12.04
C TRP A 143 -13.23 -29.36 -11.73
N ASN A 144 -13.45 -29.63 -10.44
CA ASN A 144 -14.06 -30.87 -9.95
C ASN A 144 -15.09 -30.53 -8.84
N LYS A 145 -15.54 -31.53 -8.07
CA LYS A 145 -16.54 -31.33 -7.01
C LYS A 145 -16.05 -30.51 -5.81
N GLU A 146 -14.74 -30.33 -5.67
CA GLU A 146 -14.12 -29.66 -4.52
C GLU A 146 -13.66 -28.24 -4.84
N ARG A 147 -13.15 -28.01 -6.05
CA ARG A 147 -12.49 -26.76 -6.41
C ARG A 147 -12.53 -26.45 -7.91
N MET A 148 -12.33 -25.17 -8.19
CA MET A 148 -12.06 -24.63 -9.51
C MET A 148 -10.68 -23.95 -9.51
N ILE A 149 -9.96 -24.12 -10.62
CA ILE A 149 -8.65 -23.54 -10.87
C ILE A 149 -8.67 -22.84 -12.23
N VAL A 150 -8.31 -21.56 -12.27
CA VAL A 150 -8.00 -20.84 -13.52
C VAL A 150 -6.50 -20.65 -13.61
N LEU A 151 -5.93 -20.78 -14.80
CA LEU A 151 -4.57 -20.34 -15.11
C LEU A 151 -4.61 -19.45 -16.36
N ALA A 152 -3.87 -18.35 -16.32
CA ALA A 152 -3.73 -17.39 -17.42
C ALA A 152 -2.28 -16.87 -17.51
N THR A 153 -1.84 -16.58 -18.73
CA THR A 153 -0.47 -16.13 -19.03
C THR A 153 -0.49 -14.91 -19.96
N PRO A 154 -0.28 -13.68 -19.44
CA PRO A 154 -0.57 -12.44 -20.18
C PRO A 154 0.49 -12.01 -21.20
N ASP A 155 1.62 -12.70 -21.32
CA ASP A 155 2.85 -12.18 -21.97
C ASP A 155 3.37 -13.01 -23.16
N GLU A 156 2.72 -14.10 -23.59
CA GLU A 156 3.26 -14.94 -24.68
C GLU A 156 2.27 -15.33 -25.77
N ASP A 157 2.82 -15.35 -27.00
CA ASP A 157 2.20 -15.94 -28.18
C ASP A 157 2.02 -17.46 -27.96
N GLU A 158 0.78 -17.88 -27.67
CA GLU A 158 0.34 -19.28 -27.58
C GLU A 158 1.14 -20.20 -26.66
N PHE A 159 0.76 -20.28 -25.38
CA PHE A 159 1.17 -21.43 -24.55
C PHE A 159 0.54 -22.74 -25.07
N GLU A 160 1.38 -23.76 -25.22
CA GLU A 160 0.92 -25.09 -25.59
C GLU A 160 -0.12 -25.59 -24.57
N THR A 161 -1.24 -26.14 -25.07
CA THR A 161 -2.28 -26.76 -24.22
C THR A 161 -1.66 -27.73 -23.22
N ALA A 162 -0.64 -28.49 -23.64
CA ALA A 162 0.06 -29.47 -22.81
C ALA A 162 0.69 -28.85 -21.55
N PHE A 163 1.25 -27.64 -21.65
CA PHE A 163 1.85 -26.94 -20.50
C PHE A 163 0.79 -26.56 -19.45
N LEU A 164 -0.31 -25.96 -19.90
CA LEU A 164 -1.41 -25.55 -19.03
C LEU A 164 -2.12 -26.76 -18.41
N THR A 165 -2.35 -27.84 -19.16
CA THR A 165 -2.94 -29.07 -18.62
C THR A 165 -2.01 -29.77 -17.64
N ALA A 166 -0.71 -29.87 -17.92
CA ALA A 166 0.26 -30.44 -16.98
C ALA A 166 0.34 -29.62 -15.68
N THR A 167 0.23 -28.29 -15.79
CA THR A 167 0.17 -27.42 -14.61
C THR A 167 -1.11 -27.67 -13.81
N LEU A 168 -2.28 -27.74 -14.47
CA LEU A 168 -3.54 -28.11 -13.80
C LEU A 168 -3.47 -29.48 -13.13
N ASP A 169 -2.95 -30.50 -13.80
CA ASP A 169 -2.80 -31.86 -13.26
C ASP A 169 -2.04 -31.83 -11.93
N SER A 170 -0.92 -31.10 -11.88
CA SER A 170 -0.12 -30.94 -10.65
C SER A 170 -0.87 -30.24 -9.52
N MET A 171 -1.77 -29.32 -9.84
CA MET A 171 -2.56 -28.58 -8.85
C MET A 171 -3.82 -29.33 -8.41
N PHE A 172 -4.36 -30.22 -9.23
CA PHE A 172 -5.38 -31.18 -8.83
C PHE A 172 -4.82 -32.36 -8.02
N HIS A 173 -3.52 -32.62 -8.12
CA HIS A 173 -2.81 -33.62 -7.32
C HIS A 173 -1.66 -33.02 -6.52
N PRO A 174 -1.94 -32.07 -5.60
CA PRO A 174 -0.88 -31.37 -4.91
C PRO A 174 -0.12 -32.33 -4.00
N VAL A 175 1.21 -32.37 -4.16
CA VAL A 175 2.09 -32.98 -3.17
C VAL A 175 2.17 -32.02 -1.98
N LYS A 176 1.90 -32.53 -0.78
CA LYS A 176 1.76 -31.70 0.43
C LYS A 176 3.01 -30.85 0.69
N GLU A 177 4.19 -31.39 0.41
CA GLU A 177 5.48 -30.73 0.60
C GLU A 177 5.71 -29.59 -0.39
N THR A 178 5.14 -29.67 -1.60
CA THR A 178 5.30 -28.66 -2.68
C THR A 178 4.11 -27.71 -2.79
N SER A 179 3.21 -27.75 -1.81
CA SER A 179 2.10 -26.81 -1.68
C SER A 179 2.52 -25.58 -0.91
N ILE A 180 1.95 -24.42 -1.21
CA ILE A 180 2.20 -23.19 -0.44
C ILE A 180 1.86 -23.35 1.06
N THR A 181 0.96 -24.27 1.41
CA THR A 181 0.61 -24.56 2.81
C THR A 181 1.72 -25.31 3.55
N SER A 182 2.76 -25.80 2.86
CA SER A 182 3.98 -26.33 3.47
C SER A 182 4.81 -25.22 4.13
N MET A 183 4.66 -23.97 3.66
CA MET A 183 5.37 -22.81 4.17
C MET A 183 4.82 -22.38 5.53
N VAL A 184 5.68 -22.32 6.55
CA VAL A 184 5.32 -21.84 7.90
C VAL A 184 4.74 -20.44 7.82
N ASP A 185 5.41 -19.56 7.06
CA ASP A 185 5.01 -18.17 6.90
C ASP A 185 3.57 -18.05 6.36
N PHE A 186 3.29 -18.75 5.25
CA PHE A 186 1.96 -18.70 4.64
C PHE A 186 0.86 -19.29 5.53
N ARG A 187 1.15 -20.34 6.32
CA ARG A 187 0.18 -20.87 7.29
C ARG A 187 -0.18 -19.85 8.37
N ASP A 188 0.80 -19.12 8.88
CA ASP A 188 0.53 -18.03 9.83
C ASP A 188 -0.32 -16.95 9.16
N PHE A 189 0.00 -16.58 7.92
CA PHE A 189 -0.78 -15.59 7.14
C PHE A 189 -2.25 -15.98 7.01
N MET A 190 -2.55 -17.26 6.77
CA MET A 190 -3.93 -17.75 6.69
C MET A 190 -4.70 -17.60 8.01
N GLY A 191 -4.00 -17.60 9.16
CA GLY A 191 -4.61 -17.42 10.47
C GLY A 191 -5.16 -16.02 10.72
N ASP A 192 -4.60 -15.01 10.04
CA ASP A 192 -4.87 -13.59 10.29
C ASP A 192 -5.73 -12.95 9.19
N MET A 193 -6.14 -13.72 8.17
CA MET A 193 -6.89 -13.22 7.01
C MET A 193 -8.18 -12.47 7.40
N LYS A 194 -8.31 -11.26 6.85
CA LYS A 194 -9.44 -10.33 6.88
C LYS A 194 -10.16 -10.33 5.54
N ASP A 195 -10.86 -9.26 5.17
CA ASP A 195 -11.70 -9.21 3.97
C ASP A 195 -10.90 -9.33 2.66
N LEU A 196 -9.74 -8.68 2.59
CA LEU A 196 -8.78 -8.72 1.48
C LEU A 196 -7.37 -8.80 2.04
N ASN A 197 -6.58 -9.76 1.56
CA ASN A 197 -5.25 -10.02 2.12
C ASN A 197 -4.25 -10.25 0.99
N VAL A 198 -3.01 -9.85 1.23
CA VAL A 198 -1.90 -9.97 0.30
C VAL A 198 -0.73 -10.62 1.02
N TRP A 199 -0.16 -11.64 0.41
CA TRP A 199 1.08 -12.27 0.82
C TRP A 199 2.04 -12.22 -0.36
N VAL A 200 3.28 -11.79 -0.13
CA VAL A 200 4.33 -11.70 -1.14
C VAL A 200 5.59 -12.34 -0.62
N SER A 201 6.20 -13.18 -1.44
CA SER A 201 7.51 -13.77 -1.22
C SER A 201 8.54 -13.09 -2.10
N SER A 202 9.69 -12.78 -1.53
CA SER A 202 10.82 -12.20 -2.25
C SER A 202 11.62 -13.22 -3.09
N ARG A 203 11.32 -14.53 -2.97
CA ARG A 203 12.10 -15.63 -3.59
C ARG A 203 12.42 -15.41 -5.06
N ASP A 204 11.45 -14.96 -5.85
CA ASP A 204 11.62 -14.65 -7.27
C ASP A 204 11.19 -13.20 -7.62
N LEU A 205 11.02 -12.35 -6.61
CA LEU A 205 10.65 -10.94 -6.81
C LEU A 205 11.71 -10.18 -7.61
N ARG A 206 12.99 -10.56 -7.46
CA ARG A 206 14.10 -10.03 -8.27
C ARG A 206 13.83 -10.18 -9.77
N LYS A 207 13.39 -11.36 -10.21
CA LYS A 207 13.07 -11.63 -11.63
C LYS A 207 11.93 -10.73 -12.12
N LEU A 208 10.94 -10.46 -11.27
CA LEU A 208 9.82 -9.57 -11.60
C LEU A 208 10.30 -8.13 -11.78
N VAL A 209 11.18 -7.64 -10.89
CA VAL A 209 11.78 -6.31 -11.02
C VAL A 209 12.65 -6.21 -12.28
N GLU A 210 13.53 -7.20 -12.53
CA GLU A 210 14.38 -7.26 -13.73
C GLU A 210 13.52 -7.25 -15.02
N LYS A 211 12.47 -8.09 -15.09
CA LYS A 211 11.55 -8.12 -16.24
C LYS A 211 10.77 -6.81 -16.39
N ALA A 212 10.27 -6.23 -15.30
CA ALA A 212 9.51 -4.98 -15.32
C ALA A 212 10.35 -3.79 -15.79
N MET A 213 11.65 -3.78 -15.46
CA MET A 213 12.60 -2.76 -15.89
C MET A 213 13.04 -2.92 -17.36
N LYS A 214 12.62 -4.01 -18.04
CA LYS A 214 12.92 -4.31 -19.46
C LYS A 214 14.40 -4.19 -19.80
N ASN A 215 15.27 -4.53 -18.84
CA ASN A 215 16.70 -4.32 -18.98
C ASN A 215 17.46 -5.53 -18.43
N ASP A 216 17.77 -6.47 -19.31
CA ASP A 216 18.53 -7.70 -19.02
C ASP A 216 19.97 -7.45 -18.51
N SER A 217 20.42 -6.18 -18.50
CA SER A 217 21.75 -5.79 -18.02
C SER A 217 21.80 -5.34 -16.55
N VAL A 218 20.64 -5.17 -15.88
CA VAL A 218 20.59 -4.75 -14.47
C VAL A 218 20.71 -5.97 -13.57
N GLN A 219 21.96 -6.34 -13.25
CA GLN A 219 22.23 -7.29 -12.18
C GLN A 219 22.30 -6.54 -10.84
N PHE A 220 21.30 -6.74 -9.99
CA PHE A 220 21.33 -6.25 -8.62
C PHE A 220 22.32 -7.10 -7.80
N ASP A 221 23.51 -6.56 -7.53
CA ASP A 221 24.48 -7.16 -6.60
C ASP A 221 24.19 -6.69 -5.17
N LEU A 222 23.24 -7.37 -4.51
CA LEU A 222 22.87 -7.06 -3.14
C LEU A 222 23.80 -7.75 -2.14
N PRO A 223 24.15 -7.10 -1.01
CA PRO A 223 25.06 -7.66 0.00
C PRO A 223 24.56 -8.94 0.67
N VAL A 224 23.26 -9.20 0.55
CA VAL A 224 22.52 -10.21 1.31
C VAL A 224 21.56 -10.87 0.35
N ASP A 225 21.40 -12.19 0.45
CA ASP A 225 20.31 -12.86 -0.22
C ASP A 225 18.97 -12.37 0.35
N LEU A 226 18.22 -11.68 -0.49
CA LEU A 226 16.87 -11.24 -0.16
C LEU A 226 15.85 -12.34 -0.42
N SER A 227 16.23 -13.59 -0.68
CA SER A 227 15.28 -14.71 -0.77
C SER A 227 14.58 -14.98 0.56
N ASN A 228 13.36 -15.53 0.48
CA ASN A 228 12.57 -15.96 1.64
C ASN A 228 12.31 -14.87 2.70
N ASN A 229 12.18 -13.62 2.26
CA ASN A 229 11.50 -12.56 3.01
C ASN A 229 10.03 -12.53 2.57
N TYR A 230 9.16 -12.17 3.50
CA TYR A 230 7.73 -12.15 3.26
C TYR A 230 7.13 -10.81 3.62
N ALA A 231 6.30 -10.27 2.75
CA ALA A 231 5.45 -9.13 3.04
C ALA A 231 4.00 -9.61 3.11
N ARG A 232 3.28 -9.14 4.14
CA ARG A 232 1.88 -9.47 4.36
C ARG A 232 1.11 -8.19 4.53
N ALA A 233 -0.10 -8.12 3.99
CA ALA A 233 -1.03 -7.05 4.25
C ALA A 233 -2.44 -7.62 4.43
N TYR A 234 -3.17 -7.08 5.38
CA TYR A 234 -4.55 -7.45 5.69
C TYR A 234 -5.38 -6.18 5.68
N CYS A 235 -6.49 -6.20 4.93
CA CYS A 235 -7.43 -5.11 4.81
C CYS A 235 -8.78 -5.55 5.37
N GLU A 236 -9.30 -4.75 6.30
CA GLU A 236 -10.56 -4.97 6.99
C GLU A 236 -11.48 -3.75 6.79
N PHE A 237 -12.67 -4.00 6.28
CA PHE A 237 -13.71 -3.01 6.07
C PHE A 237 -14.74 -3.11 7.20
N GLU A 238 -14.71 -2.14 8.10
CA GLU A 238 -15.69 -1.97 9.17
C GLU A 238 -16.63 -0.79 8.86
N ASP A 239 -17.68 -0.66 9.66
CA ASP A 239 -18.51 0.54 9.64
C ASP A 239 -17.67 1.74 10.10
N GLY A 240 -17.72 2.83 9.35
CA GLY A 240 -17.00 4.06 9.69
C GLY A 240 -15.49 4.07 9.38
N LYS A 241 -14.85 2.94 9.02
CA LYS A 241 -13.40 2.92 8.73
C LYS A 241 -12.93 1.70 7.94
N MET A 242 -11.87 1.90 7.17
CA MET A 242 -11.06 0.82 6.58
C MET A 242 -9.72 0.77 7.32
N LEU A 243 -9.31 -0.42 7.73
CA LEU A 243 -8.05 -0.68 8.42
C LEU A 243 -7.15 -1.54 7.53
N VAL A 244 -5.90 -1.13 7.39
CA VAL A 244 -4.88 -1.92 6.70
C VAL A 244 -3.70 -2.13 7.65
N THR A 245 -3.34 -3.37 7.88
CA THR A 245 -2.14 -3.75 8.65
C THR A 245 -1.18 -4.47 7.74
N ALA A 246 0.10 -4.11 7.79
CA ALA A 246 1.15 -4.73 6.99
C ALA A 246 2.29 -5.21 7.88
N GLU A 247 2.88 -6.35 7.52
CA GLU A 247 4.01 -6.95 8.22
C GLU A 247 5.09 -7.39 7.22
N THR A 248 6.35 -7.21 7.60
CA THR A 248 7.50 -7.74 6.88
C THR A 248 8.23 -8.73 7.77
N ARG A 249 8.35 -9.97 7.31
CA ARG A 249 9.09 -11.04 7.97
C ARG A 249 10.37 -11.31 7.20
N PHE A 250 11.48 -10.94 7.80
CA PHE A 250 12.79 -11.13 7.21
C PHE A 250 13.33 -12.55 7.42
N SER A 251 14.09 -13.03 6.45
CA SER A 251 14.88 -14.25 6.56
C SER A 251 15.95 -14.11 7.64
N GLU A 252 16.46 -15.23 8.17
CA GLU A 252 17.56 -15.20 9.15
C GLU A 252 18.83 -14.57 8.58
N GLU A 253 19.03 -14.62 7.27
CA GLU A 253 20.17 -13.97 6.60
C GLU A 253 20.04 -12.45 6.64
N VAL A 254 18.86 -11.91 6.30
CA VAL A 254 18.59 -10.48 6.40
C VAL A 254 18.65 -10.00 7.84
N LYS A 255 18.11 -10.77 8.79
CA LYS A 255 18.21 -10.44 10.24
C LYS A 255 19.65 -10.33 10.74
N LYS A 256 20.58 -11.11 10.20
CA LYS A 256 22.02 -11.02 10.54
C LYS A 256 22.71 -9.81 9.93
N ASN A 257 22.13 -9.24 8.87
CA ASN A 257 22.74 -8.17 8.08
C ASN A 257 21.87 -6.91 8.01
N LEU A 258 21.03 -6.64 9.02
CA LEU A 258 20.10 -5.50 9.03
C LEU A 258 20.79 -4.16 8.88
N GLU A 259 22.05 -4.04 9.30
CA GLU A 259 22.86 -2.83 9.12
C GLU A 259 23.16 -2.51 7.65
N GLU A 260 23.13 -3.51 6.77
CA GLU A 260 23.41 -3.34 5.34
C GLU A 260 22.15 -3.08 4.50
N VAL A 261 20.95 -3.44 5.00
CA VAL A 261 19.72 -3.43 4.19
C VAL A 261 18.56 -2.59 4.76
N LEU A 262 18.46 -2.41 6.09
CA LEU A 262 17.38 -1.60 6.67
C LEU A 262 17.75 -0.12 6.71
N VAL A 263 17.22 0.61 5.73
CA VAL A 263 17.44 2.06 5.59
C VAL A 263 16.58 2.89 6.53
N MET A 264 15.44 2.40 7.00
CA MET A 264 14.56 3.21 7.86
C MET A 264 15.08 3.20 9.31
N LYS A 265 15.12 4.36 9.97
CA LYS A 265 15.47 4.44 11.39
C LYS A 265 14.31 3.91 12.26
N PRO A 266 14.52 3.51 13.52
CA PRO A 266 13.45 2.95 14.34
C PRO A 266 12.27 3.88 14.62
N SER A 267 12.48 5.20 14.61
CA SER A 267 11.47 6.19 14.97
C SER A 267 11.70 7.53 14.26
N LEU A 268 10.64 8.32 14.11
CA LEU A 268 10.73 9.72 13.67
C LEU A 268 11.55 10.60 14.63
N ASN A 269 12.10 11.69 14.09
CA ASN A 269 12.80 12.71 14.89
C ASN A 269 11.79 13.54 15.69
N LYS A 270 11.72 13.31 17.00
CA LYS A 270 10.75 13.97 17.89
C LYS A 270 10.91 15.49 17.94
N SER A 271 12.14 15.99 17.99
CA SER A 271 12.40 17.44 18.03
C SER A 271 11.88 18.15 16.78
N MET A 272 12.00 17.53 15.61
CA MET A 272 11.38 18.05 14.38
C MET A 272 9.86 18.11 14.46
N LEU A 273 9.23 17.09 15.03
CA LEU A 273 7.76 17.06 15.19
C LEU A 273 7.29 18.13 16.18
N GLU A 274 8.07 18.43 17.22
CA GLU A 274 7.80 19.49 18.20
C GLU A 274 7.97 20.91 17.59
N MET A 275 8.78 21.04 16.55
CA MET A 275 8.99 22.31 15.83
C MET A 275 7.99 22.55 14.71
N ALA A 276 7.24 21.54 14.27
CA ALA A 276 6.32 21.62 13.15
C ALA A 276 4.92 22.09 13.60
N PRO A 277 4.43 23.25 13.14
CA PRO A 277 3.08 23.73 13.47
C PRO A 277 1.98 22.80 12.95
N ALA A 278 0.93 22.62 13.74
CA ALA A 278 -0.18 21.72 13.46
C ALA A 278 -1.55 22.25 13.93
N GLY A 279 -1.72 23.58 13.95
CA GLY A 279 -2.90 24.23 14.50
C GLY A 279 -4.21 23.86 13.79
N ASP A 280 -4.23 24.06 12.47
CA ASP A 280 -5.33 23.70 11.55
C ASP A 280 -4.79 22.70 10.51
N LEU A 281 -4.34 21.53 11.00
CA LEU A 281 -3.58 20.57 10.21
C LEU A 281 -4.40 19.95 9.07
N LEU A 282 -3.93 20.11 7.83
CA LEU A 282 -4.49 19.52 6.62
C LEU A 282 -3.67 18.32 6.13
N LEU A 283 -2.35 18.42 6.17
CA LEU A 283 -1.42 17.36 5.77
C LEU A 283 -0.20 17.38 6.70
N ALA A 284 0.24 16.20 7.12
CA ALA A 284 1.56 16.01 7.70
C ALA A 284 2.20 14.77 7.10
N VAL A 285 3.48 14.86 6.76
CA VAL A 285 4.32 13.74 6.34
C VAL A 285 5.64 13.87 7.08
N ALA A 286 6.10 12.80 7.72
CA ALA A 286 7.42 12.76 8.30
C ALA A 286 8.08 11.42 7.96
N GLY A 287 9.40 11.46 7.82
CA GLY A 287 10.19 10.28 7.53
C GLY A 287 11.56 10.35 8.19
N SER A 288 12.11 9.19 8.50
CA SER A 288 13.41 9.05 9.13
C SER A 288 14.15 7.86 8.53
N MET A 289 15.24 8.15 7.82
CA MET A 289 16.08 7.15 7.15
C MET A 289 17.57 7.38 7.40
N ASP A 290 18.34 6.31 7.31
CA ASP A 290 19.78 6.28 7.34
C ASP A 290 20.33 6.45 5.92
N LEU A 291 20.74 7.68 5.60
CA LEU A 291 21.26 8.01 4.28
C LEU A 291 22.59 7.33 3.97
N ASN A 292 23.39 6.95 4.98
CA ASN A 292 24.63 6.22 4.74
C ASN A 292 24.33 4.82 4.23
N LYS A 293 23.35 4.14 4.84
CA LYS A 293 22.88 2.84 4.36
C LYS A 293 22.23 2.94 2.98
N LEU A 294 21.40 3.94 2.76
CA LEU A 294 20.81 4.18 1.44
C LEU A 294 21.90 4.37 0.38
N GLN A 295 22.92 5.18 0.66
CA GLN A 295 24.04 5.41 -0.25
C GLN A 295 24.81 4.11 -0.54
N LYS A 296 25.01 3.22 0.46
CA LYS A 296 25.62 1.90 0.25
C LYS A 296 24.82 1.03 -0.71
N ILE A 297 23.49 1.07 -0.65
CA ILE A 297 22.60 0.31 -1.55
C ILE A 297 22.64 0.92 -2.95
N VAL A 298 22.47 2.25 -3.05
CA VAL A 298 22.46 3.00 -4.31
C VAL A 298 23.77 2.81 -5.09
N LYS A 299 24.93 2.80 -4.42
CA LYS A 299 26.24 2.56 -5.05
C LYS A 299 26.40 1.18 -5.70
N ARG A 300 25.52 0.22 -5.37
CA ARG A 300 25.51 -1.13 -5.94
C ARG A 300 24.56 -1.24 -7.14
N LEU A 301 23.76 -0.21 -7.42
CA LEU A 301 22.90 -0.14 -8.59
C LEU A 301 23.71 0.28 -9.82
N PRO A 302 23.37 -0.19 -11.04
CA PRO A 302 24.05 0.23 -12.26
C PRO A 302 23.96 1.75 -12.47
N ALA A 303 25.09 2.37 -12.82
CA ALA A 303 25.24 3.83 -12.90
C ALA A 303 24.29 4.53 -13.90
N GLY A 304 23.73 3.79 -14.86
CA GLY A 304 22.89 4.34 -15.94
C GLY A 304 21.57 4.95 -15.48
N GLU A 305 20.97 4.48 -14.38
CA GLU A 305 19.65 4.97 -13.94
C GLU A 305 19.71 6.11 -12.92
N LEU A 306 20.84 6.25 -12.23
CA LEU A 306 21.05 7.31 -11.23
C LEU A 306 21.51 8.62 -11.87
N GLY A 307 22.10 8.58 -13.06
CA GLY A 307 22.69 9.75 -13.72
C GLY A 307 21.68 10.84 -14.06
N GLU A 308 20.52 10.51 -14.62
CA GLU A 308 19.51 11.52 -14.99
C GLU A 308 18.89 12.20 -13.78
N THR A 309 18.62 11.43 -12.73
CA THR A 309 18.07 11.94 -11.47
C THR A 309 19.10 12.79 -10.72
N GLY A 310 20.34 12.33 -10.65
CA GLY A 310 21.47 13.08 -10.07
C GLY A 310 21.68 14.43 -10.74
N ASN A 311 21.67 14.47 -12.08
CA ASN A 311 21.81 15.70 -12.86
C ASN A 311 20.69 16.71 -12.58
N LYS A 312 19.43 16.25 -12.43
CA LYS A 312 18.30 17.13 -12.09
C LYS A 312 18.42 17.67 -10.67
N VAL A 313 18.81 16.83 -9.70
CA VAL A 313 19.02 17.24 -8.31
C VAL A 313 20.14 18.27 -8.20
N GLU A 314 21.25 18.07 -8.91
CA GLU A 314 22.36 19.01 -8.94
C GLU A 314 21.97 20.33 -9.61
N GLN A 315 21.24 20.31 -10.74
CA GLN A 315 20.73 21.53 -11.37
C GLN A 315 19.82 22.34 -10.43
N MET A 316 18.99 21.68 -9.63
CA MET A 316 18.09 22.33 -8.70
C MET A 316 18.83 22.87 -7.48
N THR A 317 19.67 22.06 -6.85
CA THR A 317 20.29 22.38 -5.56
C THR A 317 21.62 23.12 -5.68
N GLY A 318 22.29 23.04 -6.84
CA GLY A 318 23.67 23.49 -7.01
C GLY A 318 24.70 22.59 -6.31
N LEU A 319 24.28 21.40 -5.86
CA LEU A 319 25.09 20.46 -5.11
C LEU A 319 25.15 19.09 -5.80
N PRO A 320 26.33 18.47 -5.88
CA PRO A 320 26.44 17.06 -6.25
C PRO A 320 25.59 16.19 -5.31
N PRO A 321 24.94 15.13 -5.82
CA PRO A 321 24.10 14.24 -5.01
C PRO A 321 24.81 13.67 -3.76
N GLU A 322 26.10 13.36 -3.86
CA GLU A 322 26.88 12.85 -2.73
C GLU A 322 27.06 13.90 -1.63
N GLU A 323 27.35 15.15 -2.00
CA GLU A 323 27.49 16.26 -1.05
C GLU A 323 26.15 16.55 -0.36
N LEU A 324 25.03 16.44 -1.10
CA LEU A 324 23.68 16.58 -0.55
C LEU A 324 23.36 15.46 0.47
N LEU A 325 23.68 14.21 0.15
CA LEU A 325 23.48 13.07 1.08
C LEU A 325 24.36 13.20 2.33
N GLU A 326 25.58 13.71 2.18
CA GLU A 326 26.48 13.96 3.30
C GLU A 326 25.99 15.11 4.20
N ALA A 327 25.37 16.15 3.62
CA ALA A 327 24.84 17.29 4.36
C ALA A 327 23.56 16.96 5.15
N LEU A 328 22.80 15.94 4.77
CA LEU A 328 21.51 15.60 5.39
C LEU A 328 21.62 14.47 6.44
N THR A 329 20.72 14.46 7.43
CA THR A 329 20.60 13.38 8.42
C THR A 329 19.63 12.27 7.98
N GLY A 330 18.82 12.53 6.95
CA GLY A 330 17.74 11.65 6.48
C GLY A 330 16.43 11.78 7.26
N ASP A 331 16.34 12.75 8.16
CA ASP A 331 15.09 13.09 8.84
C ASP A 331 14.42 14.26 8.12
N PHE A 332 13.11 14.14 7.88
CA PHE A 332 12.32 15.23 7.34
C PHE A 332 10.92 15.27 7.94
N VAL A 333 10.32 16.45 7.94
CA VAL A 333 8.93 16.68 8.26
C VAL A 333 8.35 17.75 7.34
N ILE A 334 7.13 17.54 6.89
CA ILE A 334 6.35 18.49 6.12
C ILE A 334 5.01 18.60 6.84
N SER A 335 4.57 19.82 7.15
CA SER A 335 3.19 20.07 7.56
C SER A 335 2.56 21.19 6.74
N VAL A 336 1.28 21.01 6.41
CA VAL A 336 0.45 21.99 5.72
C VAL A 336 -0.76 22.27 6.59
N ASN A 337 -0.96 23.54 6.93
CA ASN A 337 -2.06 24.01 7.76
C ASN A 337 -2.94 24.98 6.99
N GLY A 338 -4.24 24.96 7.25
CA GLY A 338 -5.18 25.95 6.73
C GLY A 338 -5.01 27.30 7.44
N ILE A 339 -5.24 28.40 6.71
CA ILE A 339 -5.33 29.75 7.28
C ILE A 339 -6.71 30.33 7.00
N SER A 340 -7.37 30.84 8.03
CA SER A 340 -8.71 31.45 7.93
C SER A 340 -8.74 32.89 7.38
N GLN A 341 -7.58 33.53 7.17
CA GLN A 341 -7.49 34.93 6.74
C GLN A 341 -7.42 35.10 5.21
N GLN A 342 -7.90 36.25 4.70
CA GLN A 342 -7.80 36.72 3.31
C GLN A 342 -6.34 37.04 2.91
N ASN A 343 -5.44 36.06 3.00
CA ASN A 343 -4.08 36.15 2.48
C ASN A 343 -4.06 35.66 1.03
N MET A 344 -3.08 36.11 0.24
CA MET A 344 -2.87 35.60 -1.13
C MET A 344 -2.50 34.11 -1.14
N ILE A 345 -1.81 33.63 -0.09
CA ILE A 345 -1.52 32.21 0.12
C ILE A 345 -2.33 31.74 1.34
N PRO A 346 -3.33 30.86 1.14
CA PRO A 346 -4.26 30.46 2.20
C PRO A 346 -3.75 29.29 3.05
N LEU A 347 -2.47 28.91 2.90
CA LEU A 347 -1.86 27.75 3.53
C LEU A 347 -0.57 28.15 4.24
N GLU A 348 -0.36 27.61 5.44
CA GLU A 348 0.94 27.60 6.09
C GLU A 348 1.65 26.29 5.77
N LEU A 349 2.80 26.40 5.11
CA LEU A 349 3.71 25.30 4.85
C LEU A 349 4.85 25.35 5.86
N PHE A 350 5.18 24.19 6.41
CA PHE A 350 6.39 23.95 7.17
C PHE A 350 7.16 22.80 6.52
N VAL A 351 8.44 23.01 6.26
CA VAL A 351 9.38 21.97 5.84
C VAL A 351 10.55 22.00 6.81
N GLY A 352 10.78 20.88 7.50
CA GLY A 352 11.95 20.66 8.34
C GLY A 352 12.82 19.56 7.74
N LEU A 353 14.10 19.85 7.55
CA LEU A 353 15.10 18.91 7.04
C LEU A 353 16.24 18.81 8.04
N GLY A 354 16.66 17.59 8.37
CA GLY A 354 17.79 17.39 9.27
C GLY A 354 19.08 17.60 8.52
N VAL A 355 19.92 18.49 9.03
CA VAL A 355 21.19 18.89 8.41
C VAL A 355 22.35 18.67 9.36
N LYS A 356 23.50 18.25 8.84
CA LYS A 356 24.73 18.06 9.62
C LYS A 356 25.55 19.37 9.74
N ASN A 357 25.32 20.30 8.81
CA ASN A 357 25.99 21.60 8.73
C ASN A 357 25.09 22.62 7.99
N ASP A 358 25.59 23.84 7.85
CA ASP A 358 24.91 24.98 7.23
C ASP A 358 25.15 25.11 5.71
N VAL A 359 26.08 24.33 5.14
CA VAL A 359 26.50 24.42 3.73
C VAL A 359 25.31 24.35 2.76
N LEU A 360 24.35 23.46 3.03
CA LEU A 360 23.15 23.29 2.19
C LEU A 360 22.30 24.57 2.19
N GLN A 361 22.07 25.16 3.37
CA GLN A 361 21.29 26.38 3.48
C GLN A 361 22.02 27.54 2.80
N GLU A 362 23.32 27.72 3.05
CA GLU A 362 24.09 28.83 2.48
C GLU A 362 24.08 28.83 0.95
N LYS A 363 24.40 27.69 0.33
CA LYS A 363 24.41 27.56 -1.15
C LYS A 363 23.04 27.79 -1.77
N LEU A 364 21.97 27.27 -1.15
CA LEU A 364 20.61 27.50 -1.63
C LEU A 364 20.18 28.95 -1.46
N MET A 365 20.50 29.59 -0.34
CA MET A 365 20.18 31.00 -0.09
C MET A 365 20.98 31.94 -0.98
N GLU A 366 22.23 31.62 -1.34
CA GLU A 366 23.01 32.37 -2.34
C GLU A 366 22.31 32.37 -3.71
N LYS A 367 21.88 31.19 -4.17
CA LYS A 367 21.14 31.04 -5.44
C LYS A 367 19.81 31.78 -5.44
N VAL A 368 19.07 31.70 -4.32
CA VAL A 368 17.79 32.40 -4.15
C VAL A 368 17.99 33.92 -4.08
N GLY A 369 19.00 34.40 -3.35
CA GLY A 369 19.35 35.83 -3.24
C GLY A 369 19.77 36.47 -4.56
N GLY A 370 20.30 35.68 -5.50
CA GLY A 370 20.54 36.13 -6.88
C GLY A 370 19.25 36.37 -7.70
N THR A 371 18.09 35.89 -7.23
CA THR A 371 16.82 35.90 -7.97
C THR A 371 15.73 36.73 -7.30
N VAL A 372 15.70 36.75 -5.96
CA VAL A 372 14.70 37.45 -5.15
C VAL A 372 15.35 38.17 -3.96
N PRO A 373 14.76 39.25 -3.43
CA PRO A 373 15.28 39.92 -2.24
C PRO A 373 15.30 38.96 -1.03
N VAL A 374 16.46 38.83 -0.40
CA VAL A 374 16.66 38.03 0.81
C VAL A 374 17.26 38.92 1.89
N ASP A 375 16.53 39.10 2.99
CA ASP A 375 17.02 39.79 4.17
C ASP A 375 17.54 38.78 5.19
N ARG A 376 18.73 39.01 5.74
CA ARG A 376 19.25 38.19 6.84
C ARG A 376 18.97 38.87 8.17
N GLN A 377 18.22 38.21 9.06
CA GLN A 377 17.94 38.69 10.42
C GLN A 377 18.27 37.57 11.42
N GLN A 378 19.35 37.76 12.18
CA GLN A 378 19.88 36.76 13.11
C GLN A 378 20.13 35.41 12.40
N ASP A 379 19.49 34.33 12.86
CA ASP A 379 19.66 32.97 12.36
C ASP A 379 18.69 32.60 11.22
N PHE A 380 17.90 33.58 10.75
CA PHE A 380 16.91 33.39 9.68
C PHE A 380 17.18 34.29 8.47
N PHE A 381 17.01 33.70 7.29
CA PHE A 381 16.79 34.38 6.03
C PHE A 381 15.30 34.62 5.83
N ILE A 382 14.94 35.83 5.42
CA ILE A 382 13.57 36.25 5.12
C ILE A 382 13.51 36.50 3.63
N ILE A 383 12.78 35.63 2.94
CA ILE A 383 12.57 35.70 1.50
C ILE A 383 11.21 36.36 1.28
N ASN A 384 11.18 37.51 0.61
CA ASN A 384 9.94 38.20 0.30
C ASN A 384 9.50 37.93 -1.14
N ILE A 385 8.39 37.20 -1.30
CA ILE A 385 7.81 36.90 -2.61
C ILE A 385 6.42 37.53 -2.66
N GLN A 386 6.29 38.60 -3.46
CA GLN A 386 5.02 39.31 -3.68
C GLN A 386 4.32 39.74 -2.38
N GLY A 387 5.08 40.13 -1.35
CA GLY A 387 4.55 40.58 -0.06
C GLY A 387 4.30 39.47 0.96
N ASN A 388 4.63 38.21 0.64
CA ASN A 388 4.63 37.10 1.61
C ASN A 388 6.05 36.85 2.11
N GLU A 389 6.21 36.75 3.42
CA GLU A 389 7.48 36.39 4.06
C GLU A 389 7.58 34.88 4.19
N ILE A 390 8.66 34.32 3.64
CA ILE A 390 9.09 32.94 3.89
C ILE A 390 10.33 33.01 4.75
N TYR A 391 10.29 32.35 5.89
CA TYR A 391 11.37 32.22 6.85
C TYR A 391 12.16 30.95 6.54
N SER A 392 13.48 31.08 6.42
CA SER A 392 14.42 29.97 6.24
C SER A 392 15.53 30.08 7.29
N GLY A 393 15.68 29.10 8.18
CA GLY A 393 16.64 29.17 9.28
C GLY A 393 17.11 27.79 9.72
N ILE A 394 18.30 27.70 10.32
CA ILE A 394 18.74 26.46 10.98
C ILE A 394 18.58 26.64 12.48
N THR A 395 17.88 25.71 13.12
CA THR A 395 17.74 25.65 14.59
C THR A 395 17.88 24.20 15.01
N ASP A 396 18.72 23.91 16.01
CA ASP A 396 19.01 22.56 16.50
C ASP A 396 19.30 21.53 15.39
N GLN A 397 20.15 21.90 14.42
CA GLN A 397 20.51 21.06 13.26
C GLN A 397 19.30 20.70 12.36
N ILE A 398 18.22 21.46 12.45
CA ILE A 398 17.05 21.35 11.58
C ILE A 398 16.99 22.60 10.73
N TRP A 399 17.14 22.42 9.42
CA TRP A 399 16.85 23.47 8.46
C TRP A 399 15.34 23.56 8.25
N VAL A 400 14.79 24.70 8.64
CA VAL A 400 13.37 25.03 8.53
C VAL A 400 13.16 25.96 7.35
N VAL A 401 12.12 25.68 6.56
CA VAL A 401 11.54 26.62 5.58
C VAL A 401 10.03 26.70 5.85
N THR A 402 9.54 27.89 6.16
CA THR A 402 8.11 28.08 6.50
C THR A 402 7.61 29.48 6.21
N ASN A 403 6.33 29.62 5.88
CA ASN A 403 5.63 30.90 5.84
C ASN A 403 4.70 31.10 7.05
N ALA A 404 4.84 30.28 8.11
CA ALA A 404 4.02 30.38 9.31
C ALA A 404 4.30 31.69 10.06
N ARG A 405 3.24 32.46 10.33
CA ARG A 405 3.38 33.77 10.97
C ARG A 405 3.76 33.61 12.44
N GLY A 406 4.68 34.45 12.91
CA GLY A 406 5.14 34.40 14.29
C GLY A 406 6.04 33.20 14.62
N TYR A 407 6.34 32.34 13.64
CA TYR A 407 7.18 31.15 13.83
C TYR A 407 8.53 31.49 14.48
N ARG A 408 9.20 32.54 14.00
CA ARG A 408 10.48 32.99 14.58
C ARG A 408 10.36 33.31 16.07
N THR A 409 9.36 34.11 16.45
CA THR A 409 9.13 34.48 17.86
C THR A 409 8.83 33.24 18.69
N ALA A 410 7.96 32.36 18.18
CA ALA A 410 7.60 31.11 18.82
C ALA A 410 8.81 30.19 19.05
N MET A 411 9.75 30.14 18.11
CA MET A 411 11.00 29.41 18.26
C MET A 411 11.93 30.03 19.30
N THR A 412 12.10 31.36 19.32
CA THR A 412 12.92 32.05 20.32
C THR A 412 12.36 31.91 21.74
N GLU A 413 11.04 31.86 21.87
CA GLU A 413 10.35 31.68 23.16
C GLU A 413 10.17 30.21 23.56
N GLY A 414 10.54 29.27 22.69
CA GLY A 414 10.43 27.82 22.91
C GLY A 414 8.99 27.30 22.97
N LYS A 415 8.05 27.94 22.29
CA LYS A 415 6.61 27.63 22.33
C LYS A 415 5.97 27.69 20.95
N ILE A 416 5.93 26.56 20.26
CA ILE A 416 5.00 26.35 19.14
C ILE A 416 3.63 26.00 19.74
N GLU A 417 2.59 26.80 19.46
CA GLU A 417 1.33 26.76 20.22
C GLU A 417 0.50 25.47 20.02
N LYS A 418 0.74 24.70 18.94
CA LYS A 418 0.20 23.36 18.70
C LYS A 418 1.14 22.58 17.76
N PRO A 419 2.14 21.85 18.29
CA PRO A 419 3.05 21.08 17.46
C PRO A 419 2.38 19.81 16.91
N LEU A 420 3.01 19.13 15.93
CA LEU A 420 2.50 17.86 15.41
C LEU A 420 2.33 16.79 16.49
N THR A 421 3.17 16.82 17.52
CA THR A 421 3.11 15.92 18.69
C THR A 421 1.85 16.08 19.55
N ASP A 422 1.14 17.20 19.39
CA ASP A 422 -0.14 17.49 20.06
C ASP A 422 -1.34 17.45 19.08
N SER A 423 -1.10 17.07 17.83
CA SER A 423 -2.13 16.94 16.79
C SER A 423 -2.54 15.48 16.57
N ARG A 424 -3.51 15.26 15.68
CA ARG A 424 -3.91 13.92 15.24
C ARG A 424 -2.77 13.14 14.57
N PHE A 425 -1.74 13.82 14.06
CA PHE A 425 -0.55 13.16 13.52
C PHE A 425 0.17 12.29 14.56
N LYS A 426 0.06 12.60 15.86
CA LYS A 426 0.69 11.84 16.95
C LYS A 426 0.38 10.34 16.87
N ASP A 427 -0.84 9.98 16.51
CA ASP A 427 -1.30 8.59 16.41
C ASP A 427 -0.57 7.81 15.29
N PHE A 428 0.10 8.53 14.37
CA PHE A 428 0.81 7.98 13.22
C PHE A 428 2.33 8.15 13.32
N SER A 429 2.84 8.60 14.46
CA SER A 429 4.26 8.92 14.67
C SER A 429 5.10 7.78 15.25
N GLY A 430 4.52 6.59 15.44
CA GLY A 430 5.17 5.47 16.13
C GLY A 430 6.27 4.76 15.34
N GLY A 431 6.26 4.87 14.00
CA GLY A 431 7.24 4.23 13.11
C GLY A 431 8.34 5.17 12.61
N SER A 432 8.95 4.76 11.50
CA SER A 432 9.96 5.52 10.74
C SER A 432 9.33 6.49 9.74
N VAL A 433 8.07 6.27 9.38
CA VAL A 433 7.26 7.10 8.50
C VAL A 433 5.93 7.35 9.19
N GLY A 434 5.47 8.59 9.14
CA GLY A 434 4.13 8.98 9.55
C GLY A 434 3.49 9.84 8.46
N MET A 435 2.20 9.63 8.23
CA MET A 435 1.39 10.50 7.38
C MET A 435 0.02 10.71 8.03
N TYR A 436 -0.46 11.94 7.95
CA TYR A 436 -1.83 12.32 8.23
C TYR A 436 -2.34 13.21 7.10
N MET A 437 -3.52 12.93 6.59
CA MET A 437 -4.20 13.76 5.60
C MET A 437 -5.64 13.96 6.03
N ASN A 438 -6.02 15.21 6.28
CA ASN A 438 -7.40 15.60 6.48
C ASN A 438 -8.15 15.51 5.15
N LEU A 439 -9.21 14.72 5.10
CA LEU A 439 -10.03 14.52 3.91
C LEU A 439 -11.34 15.32 3.96
N ASP A 440 -11.62 15.98 5.08
CA ASP A 440 -12.75 16.90 5.21
C ASP A 440 -12.44 18.23 4.50
N ALA A 441 -12.91 18.38 3.25
CA ALA A 441 -12.68 19.59 2.47
C ALA A 441 -13.35 20.84 3.07
N SER A 442 -14.28 20.71 4.03
CA SER A 442 -14.85 21.88 4.71
C SER A 442 -13.82 22.58 5.62
N ALA A 443 -12.77 21.86 6.03
CA ALA A 443 -11.64 22.43 6.76
C ALA A 443 -10.65 23.17 5.85
N TYR A 444 -10.77 23.04 4.52
CA TYR A 444 -9.84 23.64 3.57
C TYR A 444 -10.26 25.09 3.26
N PRO A 445 -9.27 26.00 3.06
CA PRO A 445 -9.57 27.35 2.63
C PRO A 445 -10.32 27.39 1.29
N ALA A 446 -11.24 28.35 1.14
CA ALA A 446 -12.08 28.50 -0.05
C ALA A 446 -11.29 28.64 -1.36
N SER A 447 -10.11 29.26 -1.32
CA SER A 447 -9.24 29.39 -2.48
C SER A 447 -8.64 28.05 -2.90
N VAL A 448 -8.35 27.13 -1.97
CA VAL A 448 -7.87 25.78 -2.29
C VAL A 448 -9.02 24.95 -2.90
N THR A 449 -10.20 24.98 -2.30
CA THR A 449 -11.38 24.26 -2.83
C THR A 449 -11.81 24.79 -4.19
N SER A 450 -11.64 26.09 -4.46
CA SER A 450 -11.94 26.67 -5.78
C SER A 450 -10.98 26.24 -6.89
N MET A 451 -9.71 25.92 -6.59
CA MET A 451 -8.77 25.36 -7.57
C MET A 451 -9.24 24.00 -8.09
N PHE A 452 -9.70 23.12 -7.19
CA PHE A 452 -10.25 21.81 -7.56
C PHE A 452 -11.63 21.90 -8.24
N SER A 453 -12.33 23.01 -8.04
CA SER A 453 -13.67 23.24 -8.60
C SER A 453 -13.67 23.68 -10.07
N GLN A 454 -12.50 23.94 -10.68
CA GLN A 454 -12.41 24.39 -12.08
C GLN A 454 -12.83 23.31 -13.09
N ASN A 455 -12.68 22.03 -12.73
CA ASN A 455 -13.14 20.91 -13.53
C ASN A 455 -14.35 20.25 -12.84
N PRO A 456 -15.54 20.20 -13.49
CA PRO A 456 -16.74 19.63 -12.90
C PRO A 456 -16.58 18.18 -12.37
N LYS A 457 -15.76 17.36 -13.03
CA LYS A 457 -15.48 15.98 -12.58
C LYS A 457 -14.61 15.95 -11.33
N GLN A 458 -13.56 16.78 -11.30
CA GLN A 458 -12.71 16.91 -10.10
C GLN A 458 -13.50 17.46 -8.92
N LYS A 459 -14.42 18.40 -9.18
CA LYS A 459 -15.32 18.92 -8.17
C LYS A 459 -16.22 17.84 -7.58
N LYS A 460 -16.93 17.05 -8.41
CA LYS A 460 -17.76 15.93 -7.93
C LYS A 460 -16.96 14.95 -7.07
N TRP A 461 -15.73 14.65 -7.50
CA TRP A 461 -14.85 13.76 -6.75
C TRP A 461 -14.43 14.36 -5.40
N LEU A 462 -14.05 15.64 -5.37
CA LEU A 462 -13.71 16.35 -4.13
C LEU A 462 -14.91 16.45 -3.19
N ASP A 463 -16.08 16.82 -3.69
CA ASP A 463 -17.32 16.93 -2.92
C ASP A 463 -17.64 15.58 -2.26
N TYR A 464 -17.57 14.48 -3.03
CA TYR A 464 -17.78 13.14 -2.49
C TYR A 464 -16.73 12.76 -1.44
N MET A 465 -15.44 13.04 -1.71
CA MET A 465 -14.35 12.75 -0.78
C MET A 465 -14.58 13.47 0.56
N ALA A 466 -14.96 14.75 0.51
CA ALA A 466 -15.24 15.56 1.68
C ALA A 466 -16.45 15.08 2.49
N GLU A 467 -17.53 14.71 1.81
CA GLU A 467 -18.74 14.20 2.45
C GLU A 467 -18.56 12.79 3.03
N SER A 468 -17.63 12.00 2.47
CA SER A 468 -17.51 10.58 2.77
C SER A 468 -16.35 10.24 3.68
N PHE A 469 -15.28 11.03 3.71
CA PHE A 469 -14.06 10.70 4.45
C PHE A 469 -13.61 11.82 5.38
N ARG A 470 -13.10 11.44 6.55
CA ARG A 470 -12.60 12.37 7.56
C ARG A 470 -11.11 12.56 7.44
N TYR A 471 -10.35 11.46 7.40
CA TYR A 471 -8.90 11.50 7.23
C TYR A 471 -8.34 10.15 6.80
N LEU A 472 -7.12 10.22 6.26
CA LEU A 472 -6.23 9.08 6.06
C LEU A 472 -5.05 9.23 7.02
N GLY A 473 -4.73 8.18 7.77
CA GLY A 473 -3.56 8.10 8.63
C GLY A 473 -2.72 6.88 8.28
N VAL A 474 -1.39 7.03 8.27
CA VAL A 474 -0.45 5.94 7.97
C VAL A 474 0.75 6.03 8.88
N THR A 475 1.14 4.91 9.48
CA THR A 475 2.43 4.75 10.16
C THR A 475 3.13 3.51 9.64
N ALA A 476 4.42 3.58 9.39
CA ALA A 476 5.19 2.44 8.89
C ALA A 476 6.62 2.45 9.43
N GLY A 477 7.16 1.26 9.65
CA GLY A 477 8.55 1.01 9.97
C GLY A 477 9.11 -0.16 9.16
N ASN A 478 10.25 -0.70 9.59
CA ASN A 478 10.90 -1.80 8.88
C ASN A 478 10.12 -3.12 8.92
N TYR A 479 9.35 -3.36 9.98
CA TYR A 479 8.71 -4.66 10.25
C TYR A 479 7.19 -4.62 10.17
N GLU A 480 6.59 -3.47 10.46
CA GLU A 480 5.15 -3.34 10.57
C GLU A 480 4.71 -1.98 10.03
N GLY A 481 3.47 -1.92 9.57
CA GLY A 481 2.81 -0.70 9.15
C GLY A 481 1.31 -0.79 9.36
N ASN A 482 0.69 0.35 9.58
CA ASN A 482 -0.74 0.48 9.76
C ASN A 482 -1.25 1.68 8.97
N ALA A 483 -2.38 1.52 8.30
CA ALA A 483 -3.12 2.60 7.67
C ALA A 483 -4.59 2.55 8.08
N ILE A 484 -5.19 3.72 8.25
CA ILE A 484 -6.60 3.90 8.53
C ILE A 484 -7.18 4.94 7.59
N LEU A 485 -8.29 4.60 6.94
CA LEU A 485 -9.15 5.56 6.26
C LEU A 485 -10.45 5.65 7.06
N GLU A 486 -10.65 6.76 7.78
CA GLU A 486 -11.87 6.98 8.55
C GLU A 486 -12.93 7.67 7.68
N THR A 487 -14.15 7.14 7.67
CA THR A 487 -15.27 7.68 6.93
C THR A 487 -16.09 8.64 7.81
N SER A 488 -16.78 9.58 7.16
CA SER A 488 -17.73 10.48 7.83
C SER A 488 -19.05 9.77 8.16
N LYS A 489 -19.28 8.57 7.61
CA LYS A 489 -20.51 7.77 7.74
C LYS A 489 -20.28 6.59 8.69
N GLN A 490 -20.35 6.85 9.98
CA GLN A 490 -20.00 5.88 11.04
C GLN A 490 -20.81 4.58 11.06
N ASN A 491 -22.02 4.58 10.47
CA ASN A 491 -22.89 3.40 10.38
C ASN A 491 -22.95 2.82 8.94
N GLU A 492 -22.12 3.31 8.02
CA GLU A 492 -21.99 2.76 6.67
C GLU A 492 -20.65 2.02 6.59
N ASN A 493 -20.68 0.80 6.03
CA ASN A 493 -19.45 0.04 5.82
C ASN A 493 -18.51 0.79 4.88
N SER A 494 -17.25 0.90 5.26
CA SER A 494 -16.24 1.65 4.51
C SER A 494 -16.03 1.14 3.09
N LEU A 495 -16.18 -0.16 2.82
CA LEU A 495 -16.11 -0.70 1.46
C LEU A 495 -17.21 -0.12 0.58
N TYR A 496 -18.45 -0.08 1.07
CA TYR A 496 -19.57 0.50 0.33
C TYR A 496 -19.36 2.00 0.10
N THR A 497 -18.90 2.73 1.11
CA THR A 497 -18.54 4.15 0.97
C THR A 497 -17.43 4.35 -0.07
N ILE A 498 -16.43 3.47 -0.15
CA ILE A 498 -15.37 3.56 -1.17
C ILE A 498 -15.93 3.26 -2.56
N LEU A 499 -16.71 2.18 -2.72
CA LEU A 499 -17.19 1.73 -4.02
C LEU A 499 -18.22 2.68 -4.66
N LYS A 500 -18.98 3.43 -3.86
CA LYS A 500 -19.86 4.50 -4.35
C LYS A 500 -19.11 5.60 -5.12
N MET A 501 -17.80 5.76 -4.92
CA MET A 501 -17.00 6.65 -5.78
C MET A 501 -17.07 6.27 -7.25
N THR A 502 -17.29 4.99 -7.56
CA THR A 502 -17.39 4.54 -8.94
C THR A 502 -18.65 5.07 -9.63
N ASP A 503 -19.72 5.37 -8.90
CA ASP A 503 -20.95 5.95 -9.44
C ASP A 503 -20.79 7.45 -9.79
N LEU A 504 -19.66 8.09 -9.46
CA LEU A 504 -19.40 9.50 -9.77
C LEU A 504 -18.94 9.75 -11.22
N ASN A 505 -18.62 8.69 -11.97
CA ASN A 505 -18.00 8.77 -13.29
C ASN A 505 -18.96 9.19 -14.43
N GLU A 506 -20.19 9.57 -14.10
CA GLU A 506 -21.17 10.14 -15.03
C GLU A 506 -21.39 11.65 -14.85
#